data_AF-A0A848WKY1-F1
#
_entry.id   AF-A0A848WKY1-F1
#
_cell.length_a   1.000
_cell.length_b   1.000
_cell.length_c   1.000
_cell.angle_alpha   90.00
_cell.angle_beta   90.00
_cell.angle_gamma   90.00
#
_symmetry.space_group_name_H-M   'P 1'
#
loop_
_entity.id
_entity.type
_entity.pdbx_description
1 polymer ?
#
loop_
_entity_poly.entity_id
_entity_poly.type
_entity_poly.pdbx_seq_one_letter_code
_entity_poly.pdbx_strand_id
1 'polypeptide(L)'
;MAITSANQLELLQTAEAVAREKMIDPGLVIEAMEESLARAAKSRYGAEMDIRVSIDRKNGKATFTRVRTVIDPDEEELENYQAQMTPDQAKQYLEDPKPGDTFVEEVPPVDMGRIAAQSAKQVILQKVREAERDRQFEEFKDRAGTIINGVVKREEYGNVIVDVGRGEGVVRRNEKIGRESYRPGDRIRCYIKDVRREVRGPQIFLSRTAPEFMAELFKMEVPEIYDGIIEIKAVARDPGSRAKIAVISYESSIDPVGACVGMRGSRVQAVVNELQGEKIDIIPWNEDAPTFLVNALQPAEVSKVVLDEDAGKIEVVVPEEQLSLAIGRRGQNVRLASQLTGLDIDIMTEEEESARRQAEFEARTKLFMDNLDLDEFFAQLLVSEGFTNLEEVAYVEVDELLVIDGVDEDTAGELQARARDVLEAQNKKAEEHARELGAEDSLFAFEGLTPQMVEALAEDGVKTLEDFATCADWELAGGWTTVDGERVKDDGLLEKFDVGLEEAQNMVMTARVSLGWVDIADLEAEEAAEDGEEAVAEEAEA
;
A
#
# COMPACT_ATOMS: atom_id res chain seq x y z
N MET A 1 -13.02 -30.63 60.53
CA MET A 1 -12.89 -31.81 59.67
C MET A 1 -14.06 -31.85 58.70
N ALA A 2 -13.73 -31.98 57.40
CA ALA A 2 -14.59 -32.42 56.29
C ALA A 2 -15.80 -31.55 55.88
N ILE A 3 -15.52 -30.32 55.43
CA ILE A 3 -16.35 -29.65 54.41
C ILE A 3 -15.34 -29.05 53.43
N THR A 4 -14.98 -29.74 52.32
CA THR A 4 -14.35 -29.13 51.12
C THR A 4 -13.84 -30.08 50.02
N SER A 5 -13.95 -31.41 50.09
CA SER A 5 -13.48 -32.25 48.96
C SER A 5 -14.53 -32.42 47.85
N ALA A 6 -15.81 -32.60 48.20
CA ALA A 6 -16.87 -32.87 47.23
C ALA A 6 -17.12 -31.71 46.24
N ASN A 7 -16.98 -30.47 46.70
CA ASN A 7 -17.28 -29.28 45.89
C ASN A 7 -16.20 -28.97 44.83
N GLN A 8 -14.96 -29.47 45.02
CA GLN A 8 -13.86 -29.23 44.10
C GLN A 8 -13.88 -30.20 42.90
N LEU A 9 -14.19 -31.47 43.17
CA LEU A 9 -14.37 -32.48 42.11
C LEU A 9 -15.58 -32.18 41.23
N GLU A 10 -16.71 -31.78 41.83
CA GLU A 10 -17.91 -31.38 41.08
C GLU A 10 -17.64 -30.16 40.19
N LEU A 11 -16.83 -29.21 40.65
CA LEU A 11 -16.45 -28.04 39.88
C LEU A 11 -15.56 -28.39 38.68
N LEU A 12 -14.60 -29.30 38.87
CA LEU A 12 -13.76 -29.81 37.78
C LEU A 12 -14.58 -30.59 36.76
N GLN A 13 -15.47 -31.48 37.21
CA GLN A 13 -16.36 -32.23 36.32
C GLN A 13 -17.32 -31.33 35.55
N THR A 14 -17.84 -30.27 36.18
CA THR A 14 -18.69 -29.28 35.52
C THR A 14 -17.90 -28.48 34.49
N ALA A 15 -16.67 -28.07 34.82
CA ALA A 15 -15.78 -27.37 33.90
C ALA A 15 -15.46 -28.24 32.67
N GLU A 16 -15.13 -29.51 32.85
CA GLU A 16 -14.89 -30.45 31.76
C GLU A 16 -16.15 -30.71 30.91
N ALA A 17 -17.32 -30.81 31.54
CA ALA A 17 -18.58 -31.02 30.83
C ALA A 17 -18.91 -29.81 29.94
N VAL A 18 -18.76 -28.59 30.46
CA VAL A 18 -18.96 -27.35 29.70
C VAL A 18 -17.92 -27.20 28.59
N ALA A 19 -16.66 -27.55 28.86
CA ALA A 19 -15.60 -27.53 27.84
C ALA A 19 -15.95 -28.47 26.67
N ARG A 20 -16.38 -29.71 26.96
CA ARG A 20 -16.80 -30.67 25.94
C ARG A 20 -18.04 -30.22 25.17
N GLU A 21 -19.05 -29.67 25.85
CA GLU A 21 -20.25 -29.12 25.21
C GLU A 21 -19.89 -27.99 24.22
N LYS A 22 -18.87 -27.20 24.55
CA LYS A 22 -18.37 -26.10 23.72
C LYS A 22 -17.24 -26.49 22.76
N MET A 23 -16.91 -27.78 22.65
CA MET A 23 -15.82 -28.31 21.81
C MET A 23 -14.44 -27.68 22.10
N ILE A 24 -14.15 -27.45 23.37
CA ILE A 24 -12.87 -26.94 23.87
C ILE A 24 -12.12 -28.09 24.52
N ASP A 25 -10.81 -28.17 24.34
CA ASP A 25 -9.98 -29.14 25.04
C ASP A 25 -10.08 -28.92 26.56
N PRO A 26 -10.55 -29.91 27.34
CA PRO A 26 -10.60 -29.82 28.79
C PRO A 26 -9.23 -29.52 29.43
N GLY A 27 -8.12 -29.93 28.80
CA GLY A 27 -6.76 -29.66 29.28
C GLY A 27 -6.46 -28.15 29.37
N LEU A 28 -6.80 -27.40 28.33
CA LEU A 28 -6.59 -25.94 28.27
C LEU A 28 -7.41 -25.19 29.32
N VAL A 29 -8.57 -25.71 29.70
CA VAL A 29 -9.40 -25.13 30.76
C VAL A 29 -8.77 -25.35 32.13
N ILE A 30 -8.21 -26.54 32.37
CA ILE A 30 -7.53 -26.89 33.63
C ILE A 30 -6.26 -26.05 33.80
N GLU A 31 -5.44 -25.93 32.77
CA GLU A 31 -4.22 -25.08 32.79
C GLU A 31 -4.57 -23.62 33.09
N ALA A 32 -5.62 -23.09 32.47
CA ALA A 32 -6.04 -21.72 32.73
C ALA A 32 -6.64 -21.54 34.14
N MET A 33 -7.26 -22.59 34.71
CA MET A 33 -7.69 -22.59 36.11
C MET A 33 -6.50 -22.61 37.06
N GLU A 34 -5.45 -23.37 36.77
CA GLU A 34 -4.19 -23.38 37.50
C GLU A 34 -3.54 -22.00 37.50
N GLU A 35 -3.44 -21.34 36.34
CA GLU A 35 -2.89 -19.99 36.20
C GLU A 35 -3.70 -18.95 37.00
N SER A 36 -5.03 -19.04 36.94
CA SER A 36 -5.92 -18.15 37.68
C SER A 36 -5.77 -18.31 39.20
N LEU A 37 -5.68 -19.56 39.68
CA LEU A 37 -5.44 -19.86 41.09
C LEU A 37 -4.03 -19.41 41.53
N ALA A 38 -3.03 -19.56 40.66
CA ALA A 38 -1.68 -19.06 40.90
C ALA A 38 -1.66 -17.53 41.08
N ARG A 39 -2.31 -16.78 40.19
CA ARG A 39 -2.45 -15.32 40.32
C ARG A 39 -3.17 -14.91 41.60
N ALA A 40 -4.25 -15.61 41.95
CA ALA A 40 -4.97 -15.36 43.20
C ALA A 40 -4.11 -15.65 44.44
N ALA A 41 -3.28 -16.70 44.40
CA ALA A 41 -2.35 -17.04 45.46
C ALA A 41 -1.23 -16.00 45.59
N LYS A 42 -0.65 -15.53 44.47
CA LYS A 42 0.34 -14.44 44.45
C LYS A 42 -0.20 -13.17 45.12
N SER A 43 -1.47 -12.82 44.90
CA SER A 43 -2.09 -11.67 45.57
C SER A 43 -2.20 -11.81 47.10
N ARG A 44 -2.19 -13.03 47.67
CA ARG A 44 -2.26 -13.24 49.13
C ARG A 44 -0.90 -13.45 49.77
N TYR A 45 -0.01 -14.21 49.14
CA TYR A 45 1.29 -14.55 49.69
C TYR A 45 2.37 -13.50 49.40
N GLY A 46 2.20 -12.73 48.33
CA GLY A 46 3.16 -11.74 47.85
C GLY A 46 3.29 -11.83 46.33
N ALA A 47 3.17 -10.70 45.64
CA ALA A 47 3.24 -10.65 44.18
C ALA A 47 4.61 -11.08 43.63
N GLU A 48 5.65 -10.94 44.46
CA GLU A 48 7.04 -11.28 44.15
C GLU A 48 7.33 -12.78 44.25
N MET A 49 6.47 -13.60 44.89
CA MET A 49 6.69 -15.05 44.97
C MET A 49 6.28 -15.74 43.66
N ASP A 50 7.13 -16.63 43.12
CA ASP A 50 6.71 -17.51 42.03
C ASP A 50 5.91 -18.69 42.56
N ILE A 51 4.59 -18.53 42.60
CA ILE A 51 3.64 -19.59 42.98
C ILE A 51 3.09 -20.24 41.72
N ARG A 52 3.24 -21.56 41.64
CA ARG A 52 2.62 -22.43 40.65
C ARG A 52 1.55 -23.28 41.32
N VAL A 53 0.52 -23.62 40.56
CA VAL A 53 -0.60 -24.44 41.03
C VAL A 53 -0.75 -25.61 40.08
N SER A 54 -0.95 -26.80 40.64
CA SER A 54 -1.30 -28.00 39.86
C SER A 54 -2.57 -28.61 40.42
N ILE A 55 -3.52 -28.93 39.54
CA ILE A 55 -4.80 -29.55 39.86
C ILE A 55 -4.75 -31.01 39.42
N ASP A 56 -4.90 -31.93 40.36
CA ASP A 56 -5.01 -33.35 40.04
C ASP A 56 -6.39 -33.64 39.41
N ARG A 57 -6.37 -34.12 38.17
CA ARG A 57 -7.56 -34.41 37.36
C ARG A 57 -8.49 -35.48 37.97
N LYS A 58 -7.98 -36.37 38.81
CA LYS A 58 -8.77 -37.48 39.38
C LYS A 58 -9.57 -37.08 40.60
N ASN A 59 -9.03 -36.17 41.42
CA ASN A 59 -9.61 -35.81 42.72
C ASN A 59 -9.94 -34.32 42.86
N GLY A 60 -9.56 -33.49 41.89
CA GLY A 60 -9.81 -32.04 41.88
C GLY A 60 -9.01 -31.24 42.92
N LYS A 61 -8.02 -31.87 43.58
CA LYS A 61 -7.22 -31.22 44.62
C LYS A 61 -6.17 -30.33 43.97
N ALA A 62 -6.19 -29.05 44.31
CA ALA A 62 -5.17 -28.09 43.92
C ALA A 62 -4.00 -28.11 44.91
N THR A 63 -2.79 -28.33 44.41
CA THR A 63 -1.53 -28.22 45.16
C THR A 63 -0.85 -26.91 44.77
N PHE A 64 -0.45 -26.12 45.77
CA PHE A 64 0.23 -24.85 45.58
C PHE A 64 1.70 -25.03 45.91
N THR A 65 2.57 -24.67 44.97
CA THR A 65 4.01 -24.80 45.13
C THR A 65 4.68 -23.46 44.86
N ARG A 66 5.53 -23.02 45.78
CA ARG A 66 6.46 -21.92 45.54
C ARG A 66 7.70 -22.47 44.86
N VAL A 67 8.08 -21.89 43.73
CA VAL A 67 9.28 -22.22 42.98
C VAL A 67 10.31 -21.11 43.18
N ARG A 68 11.55 -21.50 43.48
CA ARG A 68 12.69 -20.59 43.55
C ARG A 68 13.79 -21.10 42.62
N THR A 69 14.23 -20.25 41.70
CA THR A 69 15.25 -20.61 40.71
C THR A 69 16.64 -20.21 41.20
N VAL A 70 17.62 -21.10 41.03
CA VAL A 70 19.02 -20.83 41.33
C VAL A 70 19.63 -20.06 40.17
N ILE A 71 20.21 -18.90 40.44
CA ILE A 71 20.79 -17.99 39.43
C ILE A 71 22.27 -17.77 39.72
N ASP A 72 23.08 -17.69 38.67
CA ASP A 72 24.50 -17.39 38.80
C ASP A 72 24.70 -15.89 39.11
N PRO A 73 25.25 -15.54 40.29
CA PRO A 73 25.48 -14.15 40.66
C PRO A 73 26.51 -13.42 39.77
N ASP A 74 27.30 -14.15 38.98
CA ASP A 74 28.28 -13.56 38.06
C ASP A 74 27.67 -13.23 36.67
N GLU A 75 26.52 -13.84 36.31
CA GLU A 75 25.84 -13.64 35.03
C GLU A 75 24.60 -12.74 35.13
N GLU A 76 23.85 -12.80 36.24
CA GLU A 76 22.58 -12.09 36.38
C GLU A 76 22.37 -11.60 37.83
N GLU A 77 22.00 -10.32 38.01
CA GLU A 77 21.75 -9.74 39.33
C GLU A 77 20.45 -10.30 39.93
N LEU A 78 20.43 -10.46 41.27
CA LEU A 78 19.22 -10.89 42.01
C LEU A 78 18.17 -9.77 42.04
N GLU A 79 17.35 -9.71 41.01
CA GLU A 79 16.24 -8.76 40.91
C GLU A 79 15.10 -9.12 41.88
N ASN A 80 14.86 -10.42 42.13
CA ASN A 80 13.76 -10.87 42.98
C ASN A 80 14.19 -11.91 44.03
N TYR A 81 14.52 -11.43 45.22
CA TYR A 81 14.92 -12.24 46.38
C TYR A 81 13.90 -13.31 46.83
N GLN A 82 12.62 -13.19 46.44
CA GLN A 82 11.59 -14.16 46.80
C GLN A 82 11.43 -15.31 45.79
N ALA A 83 11.79 -15.08 44.53
CA ALA A 83 11.70 -16.06 43.44
C ALA A 83 13.07 -16.61 43.00
N GLN A 84 14.16 -15.97 43.41
CA GLN A 84 15.52 -16.31 43.00
C GLN A 84 16.39 -16.66 44.24
N MET A 85 17.46 -17.41 44.04
CA MET A 85 18.47 -17.69 45.06
C MET A 85 19.84 -17.92 44.45
N THR A 86 20.90 -17.64 45.21
CA THR A 86 22.26 -18.00 44.79
C THR A 86 22.53 -19.49 45.02
N PRO A 87 23.55 -20.08 44.35
CA PRO A 87 23.98 -21.45 44.61
C PRO A 87 24.36 -21.67 46.09
N ASP A 88 24.93 -20.65 46.75
CA ASP A 88 25.27 -20.73 48.17
C ASP A 88 24.05 -20.76 49.10
N GLN A 89 22.98 -20.05 48.75
CA GLN A 89 21.71 -20.14 49.46
C GLN A 89 20.99 -21.47 49.17
N ALA A 90 21.11 -21.96 47.93
CA ALA A 90 20.51 -23.20 47.47
C ALA A 90 21.10 -24.44 48.15
N LYS A 91 22.38 -24.41 48.57
CA LYS A 91 23.07 -25.53 49.25
C LYS A 91 22.38 -25.96 50.56
N GLN A 92 21.56 -25.09 51.16
CA GLN A 92 20.79 -25.42 52.37
C GLN A 92 19.61 -26.35 52.08
N TYR A 93 19.18 -26.42 50.81
CA TYR A 93 17.95 -27.10 50.40
C TYR A 93 18.18 -28.17 49.32
N LEU A 94 19.22 -28.02 48.51
CA LEU A 94 19.59 -28.89 47.39
C LEU A 94 21.02 -29.43 47.59
N GLU A 95 21.23 -30.68 47.23
CA GLU A 95 22.56 -31.32 47.25
C GLU A 95 23.27 -31.03 45.92
N ASP A 96 24.34 -30.23 45.96
CA ASP A 96 25.10 -29.71 44.79
C ASP A 96 24.29 -28.86 43.78
N PRO A 97 23.77 -27.69 44.19
CA PRO A 97 22.93 -26.84 43.34
C PRO A 97 23.73 -26.15 42.24
N LYS A 98 23.20 -26.20 41.02
CA LYS A 98 23.75 -25.51 39.84
C LYS A 98 22.85 -24.34 39.44
N PRO A 99 23.41 -23.29 38.81
CA PRO A 99 22.60 -22.29 38.13
C PRO A 99 21.60 -22.94 37.16
N GLY A 100 20.34 -22.52 37.22
CA GLY A 100 19.21 -23.10 36.48
C GLY A 100 18.38 -24.13 37.26
N ASP A 101 18.86 -24.63 38.40
CA ASP A 101 18.08 -25.56 39.23
C ASP A 101 16.87 -24.87 39.87
N THR A 102 15.80 -25.63 40.12
CA THR A 102 14.58 -25.11 40.76
C THR A 102 14.31 -25.81 42.08
N PHE A 103 14.18 -25.02 43.15
CA PHE A 103 13.72 -25.49 44.45
C PHE A 103 12.21 -25.29 44.54
N VAL A 104 11.48 -26.39 44.79
CA VAL A 104 10.01 -26.40 44.86
C VAL A 104 9.57 -26.69 46.29
N GLU A 105 8.79 -25.79 46.88
CA GLU A 105 8.26 -25.92 48.24
C GLU A 105 6.73 -25.86 48.22
N GLU A 106 6.07 -26.82 48.86
CA GLU A 106 4.62 -26.79 49.02
C GLU A 106 4.21 -25.69 50.00
N VAL A 107 3.36 -24.77 49.54
CA VAL A 107 2.77 -23.74 50.40
C VAL A 107 1.39 -24.17 50.87
N PRO A 108 0.96 -23.78 52.09
CA PRO A 108 -0.38 -24.11 52.57
C PRO A 108 -1.45 -23.73 51.54
N PRO A 109 -2.48 -24.56 51.32
CA PRO A 109 -3.54 -24.21 50.41
C PRO A 109 -4.30 -22.99 50.96
N VAL A 110 -4.50 -21.98 50.11
CA VAL A 110 -5.31 -20.83 50.49
C VAL A 110 -6.78 -21.25 50.49
N ASP A 111 -7.52 -20.90 51.55
CA ASP A 111 -8.98 -21.03 51.58
C ASP A 111 -9.61 -20.07 50.55
N MET A 112 -9.71 -20.57 49.32
CA MET A 112 -10.22 -19.86 48.14
C MET A 112 -11.69 -20.18 47.87
N GLY A 113 -12.41 -20.84 48.79
CA GLY A 113 -13.74 -21.46 48.57
C GLY A 113 -14.66 -20.79 47.53
N ARG A 114 -15.00 -19.50 47.71
CA ARG A 114 -15.85 -18.75 46.76
C ARG A 114 -15.08 -18.13 45.58
N ILE A 115 -13.83 -17.75 45.82
CA ILE A 115 -12.96 -17.07 44.84
C ILE A 115 -12.55 -18.05 43.73
N ALA A 116 -12.16 -19.27 44.09
CA ALA A 116 -11.81 -20.33 43.13
C ALA A 116 -12.97 -20.63 42.16
N ALA A 117 -14.20 -20.66 42.66
CA ALA A 117 -15.37 -20.88 41.82
C ALA A 117 -15.68 -19.70 40.88
N GLN A 118 -15.52 -18.46 41.35
CA GLN A 118 -15.69 -17.27 40.51
C GLN A 118 -14.57 -17.14 39.46
N SER A 119 -13.32 -17.40 39.86
CA SER A 119 -12.16 -17.46 38.98
C SER A 119 -12.33 -18.53 37.91
N ALA A 120 -12.71 -19.75 38.28
CA ALA A 120 -12.95 -20.84 37.34
C ALA A 120 -14.07 -20.48 36.34
N LYS A 121 -15.18 -19.91 36.81
CA LYS A 121 -16.25 -19.42 35.93
C LYS A 121 -15.74 -18.38 34.93
N GLN A 122 -14.92 -17.43 35.39
CA GLN A 122 -14.37 -16.37 34.53
C GLN A 122 -13.40 -16.94 33.49
N VAL A 123 -12.53 -17.86 33.88
CA VAL A 123 -11.59 -18.56 33.00
C VAL A 123 -12.33 -19.37 31.95
N ILE A 124 -13.34 -20.15 32.35
CA ILE A 124 -14.16 -20.94 31.42
C ILE A 124 -14.84 -20.00 30.41
N LEU A 125 -15.49 -18.92 30.87
CA LEU A 125 -16.12 -17.95 29.98
C LEU A 125 -15.11 -17.29 29.03
N GLN A 126 -13.89 -17.02 29.49
CA GLN A 126 -12.83 -16.47 28.65
C GLN A 126 -12.37 -17.49 27.59
N LYS A 127 -12.09 -18.73 27.98
CA LYS A 127 -11.69 -19.81 27.06
C LYS A 127 -12.78 -20.14 26.05
N VAL A 128 -14.04 -20.10 26.46
CA VAL A 128 -15.19 -20.22 25.55
C VAL A 128 -15.20 -19.11 24.52
N ARG A 129 -14.99 -17.85 24.93
CA ARG A 129 -14.91 -16.72 23.99
C ARG A 129 -13.68 -16.76 23.09
N GLU A 130 -12.55 -17.28 23.56
CA GLU A 130 -11.35 -17.50 22.73
C GLU A 130 -11.64 -18.56 21.66
N ALA A 131 -12.15 -19.71 22.06
CA ALA A 131 -12.49 -20.79 21.12
C ALA A 131 -13.59 -20.40 20.11
N GLU A 132 -14.62 -19.67 20.54
CA GLU A 132 -15.66 -19.15 19.64
C GLU A 132 -15.08 -18.18 18.60
N ARG A 133 -14.11 -17.34 19.00
CA ARG A 133 -13.42 -16.42 18.07
C ARG A 133 -12.48 -17.15 17.13
N ASP A 134 -11.67 -18.09 17.61
CA ASP A 134 -10.77 -18.85 16.74
C ASP A 134 -11.56 -19.60 15.68
N ARG A 135 -12.69 -20.20 16.07
CA ARG A 135 -13.61 -20.82 15.13
C ARG A 135 -14.22 -19.83 14.14
N GLN A 136 -14.62 -18.65 14.59
CA GLN A 136 -15.12 -17.59 13.72
C GLN A 136 -14.05 -17.19 12.68
N PHE A 137 -12.81 -16.98 13.11
CA PHE A 137 -11.71 -16.66 12.21
C PHE A 137 -11.49 -17.75 11.16
N GLU A 138 -11.40 -19.02 11.58
CA GLU A 138 -11.18 -20.14 10.65
C GLU A 138 -12.33 -20.31 9.64
N GLU A 139 -13.56 -19.94 9.99
CA GLU A 139 -14.71 -20.00 9.07
C GLU A 139 -14.72 -18.87 8.04
N PHE A 140 -14.21 -17.68 8.39
CA PHE A 140 -14.31 -16.49 7.55
C PHE A 140 -13.01 -16.08 6.86
N LYS A 141 -11.85 -16.63 7.25
CA LYS A 141 -10.54 -16.32 6.63
C LYS A 141 -10.55 -16.55 5.11
N ASP A 142 -11.16 -17.64 4.65
CA ASP A 142 -11.20 -18.03 3.24
C ASP A 142 -12.36 -17.34 2.48
N ARG A 143 -13.16 -16.53 3.18
CA ARG A 143 -14.30 -15.77 2.63
C ARG A 143 -14.00 -14.28 2.47
N ALA A 144 -12.80 -13.83 2.81
CA ALA A 144 -12.33 -12.50 2.45
C ALA A 144 -12.44 -12.33 0.93
N GLY A 145 -12.91 -11.17 0.48
CA GLY A 145 -13.19 -10.95 -0.94
C GLY A 145 -14.61 -11.31 -1.41
N THR A 146 -15.49 -11.75 -0.52
CA THR A 146 -16.88 -12.10 -0.89
C THR A 146 -17.93 -11.19 -0.26
N ILE A 147 -19.10 -11.10 -0.88
CA ILE A 147 -20.26 -10.41 -0.30
C ILE A 147 -20.95 -11.30 0.73
N ILE A 148 -21.27 -10.71 1.87
CA ILE A 148 -22.06 -11.33 2.93
C ILE A 148 -23.32 -10.52 3.23
N ASN A 149 -24.41 -11.23 3.49
CA ASN A 149 -25.66 -10.65 3.96
C ASN A 149 -25.68 -10.73 5.49
N GLY A 150 -25.97 -9.63 6.15
CA GLY A 150 -26.08 -9.55 7.60
C GLY A 150 -27.26 -8.69 8.06
N VAL A 151 -27.45 -8.65 9.38
CA VAL A 151 -28.47 -7.83 10.04
C VAL A 151 -27.78 -6.85 10.97
N VAL A 152 -28.12 -5.57 10.86
CA VAL A 152 -27.56 -4.53 11.72
C VAL A 152 -28.03 -4.77 13.15
N LYS A 153 -27.09 -4.98 14.07
CA LYS A 153 -27.37 -5.20 15.48
C LYS A 153 -27.44 -3.89 16.26
N ARG A 154 -26.46 -3.01 16.04
CA ARG A 154 -26.32 -1.72 16.71
C ARG A 154 -25.32 -0.82 15.98
N GLU A 155 -25.42 0.48 16.21
CA GLU A 155 -24.44 1.49 15.76
C GLU A 155 -23.73 2.07 16.99
N GLU A 156 -22.40 2.01 17.02
CA GLU A 156 -21.55 2.43 18.13
C GLU A 156 -20.51 3.43 17.64
N TYR A 157 -20.55 4.68 18.12
CA TYR A 157 -19.58 5.73 17.77
C TYR A 157 -19.36 5.93 16.25
N GLY A 158 -20.39 5.64 15.44
CA GLY A 158 -20.34 5.71 13.98
C GLY A 158 -19.90 4.44 13.26
N ASN A 159 -19.55 3.38 14.01
CA ASN A 159 -19.34 2.04 13.47
C ASN A 159 -20.64 1.25 13.53
N VAL A 160 -20.87 0.40 12.52
CA VAL A 160 -22.08 -0.42 12.43
C VAL A 160 -21.70 -1.86 12.72
N ILE A 161 -22.26 -2.42 13.78
CA ILE A 161 -22.07 -3.83 14.14
C ILE A 161 -23.15 -4.65 13.43
N VAL A 162 -22.70 -5.57 12.59
CA VAL A 162 -23.55 -6.42 11.76
C VAL A 162 -23.44 -7.86 12.26
N ASP A 163 -24.58 -8.48 12.51
CA ASP A 163 -24.69 -9.90 12.78
C ASP A 163 -24.65 -10.66 11.44
N VAL A 164 -23.63 -11.50 11.28
CA VAL A 164 -23.44 -12.36 10.10
C VAL A 164 -23.78 -13.82 10.41
N GLY A 165 -24.58 -14.05 11.45
CA GLY A 165 -25.13 -15.35 11.86
C GLY A 165 -24.25 -16.08 12.87
N ARG A 166 -23.01 -16.40 12.49
CA ARG A 166 -22.06 -17.13 13.36
C ARG A 166 -21.00 -16.23 14.01
N GLY A 167 -21.11 -14.93 13.83
CA GLY A 167 -20.18 -13.94 14.36
C GLY A 167 -20.69 -12.52 14.18
N GLU A 168 -19.99 -11.56 14.79
CA GLU A 168 -20.20 -10.13 14.56
C GLU A 168 -19.13 -9.60 13.59
N GLY A 169 -19.57 -8.85 12.59
CA GLY A 169 -18.71 -8.03 11.73
C GLY A 169 -18.91 -6.55 12.01
N VAL A 170 -17.93 -5.74 11.63
CA VAL A 170 -17.96 -4.29 11.80
C VAL A 170 -17.78 -3.58 10.48
N VAL A 171 -18.70 -2.68 10.16
CA VAL A 171 -18.50 -1.65 9.15
C VAL A 171 -17.99 -0.41 9.87
N ARG A 172 -16.73 -0.04 9.62
CA ARG A 172 -16.13 1.15 10.21
C ARG A 172 -16.76 2.42 9.61
N ARG A 173 -16.65 3.54 10.31
CA ARG A 173 -17.19 4.83 9.84
C ARG A 173 -16.69 5.24 8.44
N ASN A 174 -15.43 4.98 8.13
CA ASN A 174 -14.81 5.26 6.83
C ASN A 174 -15.18 4.23 5.75
N GLU A 175 -15.69 3.07 6.15
CA GLU A 175 -16.09 1.97 5.26
C GLU A 175 -17.62 1.95 5.03
N LYS A 176 -18.33 2.97 5.53
CA LYS A 176 -19.77 3.18 5.40
C LYS A 176 -20.03 4.24 4.34
N ILE A 177 -21.03 4.01 3.49
CA ILE A 177 -21.48 5.02 2.53
C ILE A 177 -22.14 6.17 3.31
N GLY A 178 -21.66 7.40 3.14
CA GLY A 178 -22.05 8.54 3.98
C GLY A 178 -23.55 8.89 3.97
N ARG A 179 -24.28 8.53 2.91
CA ARG A 179 -25.73 8.75 2.79
C ARG A 179 -26.58 7.67 3.45
N GLU A 180 -25.98 6.57 3.89
CA GLU A 180 -26.70 5.44 4.48
C GLU A 180 -26.99 5.67 5.97
N SER A 181 -28.25 5.46 6.34
CA SER A 181 -28.66 5.36 7.74
C SER A 181 -29.05 3.92 8.02
N TYR A 182 -28.50 3.37 9.09
CA TYR A 182 -28.83 2.02 9.53
C TYR A 182 -29.54 2.07 10.87
N ARG A 183 -30.54 1.22 11.01
CA ARG A 183 -31.24 0.99 12.26
C ARG A 183 -31.04 -0.47 12.70
N PRO A 184 -31.05 -0.73 14.01
CA PRO A 184 -31.09 -2.10 14.51
C PRO A 184 -32.23 -2.89 13.86
N GLY A 185 -31.92 -4.04 13.28
CA GLY A 185 -32.85 -4.91 12.55
C GLY A 185 -32.82 -4.76 11.02
N ASP A 186 -32.17 -3.73 10.49
CA ASP A 186 -32.05 -3.56 9.03
C ASP A 186 -31.17 -4.64 8.42
N ARG A 187 -31.53 -5.08 7.20
CA ARG A 187 -30.68 -5.98 6.42
C ARG A 187 -29.65 -5.17 5.64
N ILE A 188 -28.42 -5.64 5.66
CA ILE A 188 -27.28 -4.98 5.02
C ILE A 188 -26.44 -6.02 4.27
N ARG A 189 -26.04 -5.70 3.04
CA ARG A 189 -25.04 -6.49 2.31
C ARG A 189 -23.69 -5.81 2.46
N CYS A 190 -22.63 -6.55 2.72
CA CYS A 190 -21.30 -5.94 2.84
C CYS A 190 -20.28 -6.82 2.14
N TYR A 191 -19.20 -6.19 1.68
CA TYR A 191 -17.99 -6.87 1.26
C TYR A 191 -17.14 -7.22 2.48
N ILE A 192 -16.66 -8.46 2.57
CA ILE A 192 -15.68 -8.85 3.58
C ILE A 192 -14.31 -8.35 3.12
N LYS A 193 -13.90 -7.19 3.64
CA LYS A 193 -12.64 -6.54 3.28
C LYS A 193 -11.45 -7.29 3.89
N ASP A 194 -11.57 -7.67 5.16
CA ASP A 194 -10.48 -8.31 5.89
C ASP A 194 -11.01 -9.09 7.10
N VAL A 195 -10.32 -10.16 7.48
CA VAL A 195 -10.62 -10.97 8.66
C VAL A 195 -9.34 -11.09 9.49
N ARG A 196 -9.29 -10.44 10.66
CA ARG A 196 -8.09 -10.40 11.53
C ARG A 196 -8.35 -10.99 12.90
N ARG A 197 -7.32 -11.60 13.50
CA ARG A 197 -7.37 -12.08 14.89
C ARG A 197 -7.17 -10.93 15.88
N GLU A 198 -8.26 -10.28 16.29
CA GLU A 198 -8.20 -9.28 17.36
C GLU A 198 -8.42 -9.87 18.78
N VAL A 199 -7.70 -9.32 19.76
CA VAL A 199 -7.77 -9.72 21.17
C VAL A 199 -9.12 -9.33 21.80
N ARG A 200 -9.78 -8.29 21.29
CA ARG A 200 -11.11 -7.84 21.69
C ARG A 200 -11.83 -7.21 20.50
N GLY A 201 -13.12 -7.46 20.38
CA GLY A 201 -13.96 -6.87 19.32
C GLY A 201 -14.24 -7.84 18.16
N PRO A 202 -14.95 -7.36 17.13
CA PRO A 202 -15.26 -8.13 15.94
C PRO A 202 -14.01 -8.37 15.09
N GLN A 203 -13.86 -9.60 14.59
CA GLN A 203 -12.71 -10.01 13.77
C GLN A 203 -12.95 -9.78 12.26
N ILE A 204 -14.20 -9.58 11.87
CA ILE A 204 -14.61 -9.46 10.46
C ILE A 204 -14.80 -7.98 10.14
N PHE A 205 -13.93 -7.43 9.31
CA PHE A 205 -14.02 -6.07 8.81
C PHE A 205 -14.81 -6.06 7.51
N LEU A 206 -15.92 -5.34 7.55
CA LEU A 206 -16.87 -5.22 6.46
C LEU A 206 -16.73 -3.84 5.82
N SER A 207 -16.87 -3.79 4.51
CA SER A 207 -16.90 -2.54 3.74
C SER A 207 -18.09 -2.47 2.81
N ARG A 208 -18.60 -1.25 2.63
CA ARG A 208 -19.53 -0.89 1.56
C ARG A 208 -18.98 0.18 0.63
N THR A 209 -17.79 0.71 0.91
CA THR A 209 -17.11 1.74 0.11
C THR A 209 -16.05 1.16 -0.83
N ALA A 210 -15.54 -0.04 -0.53
CA ALA A 210 -14.61 -0.79 -1.36
C ALA A 210 -15.07 -0.85 -2.84
N PRO A 211 -14.19 -0.59 -3.83
CA PRO A 211 -14.49 -0.79 -5.25
C PRO A 211 -14.90 -2.23 -5.58
N GLU A 212 -14.27 -3.21 -4.94
CA GLU A 212 -14.51 -4.65 -5.10
C GLU A 212 -15.94 -5.02 -4.70
N PHE A 213 -16.55 -4.28 -3.77
CA PHE A 213 -17.96 -4.47 -3.43
C PHE A 213 -18.87 -4.24 -4.64
N MET A 214 -18.56 -3.24 -5.48
CA MET A 214 -19.32 -2.99 -6.70
C MET A 214 -19.10 -4.11 -7.72
N ALA A 215 -17.85 -4.54 -7.93
CA ALA A 215 -17.52 -5.62 -8.86
C ALA A 215 -18.28 -6.91 -8.50
N GLU A 216 -18.27 -7.30 -7.23
CA GLU A 216 -18.99 -8.48 -6.76
C GLU A 216 -20.52 -8.32 -6.85
N LEU A 217 -21.07 -7.11 -6.66
CA LEU A 217 -22.50 -6.86 -6.90
C LEU A 217 -22.88 -7.04 -8.37
N PHE A 218 -22.04 -6.57 -9.30
CA PHE A 218 -22.24 -6.79 -10.73
C PHE A 218 -22.11 -8.27 -11.11
N LYS A 219 -21.14 -8.99 -10.54
CA LYS A 219 -20.99 -10.43 -10.73
C LYS A 219 -22.23 -11.23 -10.29
N MET A 220 -22.93 -10.79 -9.25
CA MET A 220 -24.20 -11.40 -8.83
C MET A 220 -25.38 -11.06 -9.75
N GLU A 221 -25.40 -9.86 -10.34
CA GLU A 221 -26.52 -9.36 -11.15
C GLU A 221 -26.40 -9.70 -12.65
N VAL A 222 -25.17 -9.87 -13.15
CA VAL A 222 -24.84 -10.11 -14.55
C VAL A 222 -24.22 -11.51 -14.71
N PRO A 223 -24.99 -12.51 -15.20
CA PRO A 223 -24.50 -13.88 -15.38
C PRO A 223 -23.28 -13.97 -16.29
N GLU A 224 -23.20 -13.11 -17.31
CA GLU A 224 -22.10 -13.07 -18.26
C GLU A 224 -20.75 -12.72 -17.59
N ILE A 225 -20.76 -11.97 -16.47
CA ILE A 225 -19.58 -11.71 -15.64
C ILE A 225 -19.26 -12.91 -14.74
N TYR A 226 -20.29 -13.59 -14.22
CA TYR A 226 -20.10 -14.80 -13.42
C TYR A 226 -19.48 -15.94 -14.22
N ASP A 227 -19.91 -16.11 -15.47
CA ASP A 227 -19.41 -17.13 -16.39
C ASP A 227 -18.04 -16.78 -17.01
N GLY A 228 -17.51 -15.59 -16.73
CA GLY A 228 -16.20 -15.13 -17.23
C GLY A 228 -16.19 -14.72 -18.71
N ILE A 229 -17.36 -14.48 -19.32
CA ILE A 229 -17.45 -14.01 -20.71
C ILE A 229 -17.15 -12.51 -20.78
N ILE A 230 -17.62 -11.77 -19.78
CA ILE A 230 -17.32 -10.36 -19.57
C ILE A 230 -16.44 -10.23 -18.34
N GLU A 231 -15.37 -9.46 -18.45
CA GLU A 231 -14.49 -9.14 -17.33
C GLU A 231 -14.60 -7.66 -16.96
N ILE A 232 -14.57 -7.38 -15.67
CA ILE A 232 -14.44 -6.02 -15.15
C ILE A 232 -12.93 -5.75 -14.97
N LYS A 233 -12.34 -4.93 -15.84
CA LYS A 233 -10.91 -4.61 -15.81
C LYS A 233 -10.55 -3.60 -14.72
N ALA A 234 -11.40 -2.59 -14.52
CA ALA A 234 -11.13 -1.54 -13.54
C ALA A 234 -12.43 -0.98 -12.94
N VAL A 235 -12.36 -0.54 -11.69
CA VAL A 235 -13.47 0.11 -10.96
C VAL A 235 -12.93 1.34 -10.24
N ALA A 236 -13.40 2.52 -10.65
CA ALA A 236 -13.13 3.78 -9.98
C ALA A 236 -14.40 4.27 -9.28
N ARG A 237 -14.31 4.62 -8.00
CA ARG A 237 -15.50 4.86 -7.18
C ARG A 237 -15.35 6.04 -6.22
N ASP A 238 -16.34 6.94 -6.24
CA ASP A 238 -16.60 7.93 -5.20
C ASP A 238 -17.88 7.51 -4.43
N PRO A 239 -17.73 6.76 -3.31
CA PRO A 239 -18.82 6.01 -2.70
C PRO A 239 -20.04 6.88 -2.32
N GLY A 240 -21.21 6.47 -2.80
CA GLY A 240 -22.49 7.16 -2.56
C GLY A 240 -22.75 8.37 -3.45
N SER A 241 -21.86 8.66 -4.41
CA SER A 241 -22.07 9.70 -5.42
C SER A 241 -22.00 9.14 -6.84
N ARG A 242 -20.82 8.71 -7.28
CA ARG A 242 -20.58 8.31 -8.67
C ARG A 242 -19.47 7.27 -8.76
N ALA A 243 -19.58 6.36 -9.73
CA ALA A 243 -18.55 5.38 -10.05
C ALA A 243 -18.45 5.19 -11.57
N LYS A 244 -17.28 4.74 -12.01
CA LYS A 244 -17.01 4.31 -13.37
C LYS A 244 -16.51 2.87 -13.31
N ILE A 245 -17.03 2.01 -14.18
CA ILE A 245 -16.55 0.64 -14.32
C ILE A 245 -16.12 0.42 -15.77
N ALA A 246 -14.96 -0.22 -15.96
CA ALA A 246 -14.43 -0.58 -17.25
C ALA A 246 -14.65 -2.08 -17.48
N VAL A 247 -15.31 -2.43 -18.58
CA VAL A 247 -15.68 -3.82 -18.91
C VAL A 247 -15.22 -4.20 -20.31
N ILE A 248 -14.71 -5.41 -20.46
CA ILE A 248 -14.37 -6.02 -21.75
C ILE A 248 -15.16 -7.32 -21.92
N SER A 249 -15.53 -7.64 -23.16
CA SER A 249 -16.08 -8.94 -23.53
C SER A 249 -15.04 -9.73 -24.30
N TYR A 250 -14.81 -10.99 -23.94
CA TYR A 250 -13.97 -11.91 -24.71
C TYR A 250 -14.71 -12.51 -25.91
N GLU A 251 -16.04 -12.36 -25.96
CA GLU A 251 -16.86 -12.76 -27.10
C GLU A 251 -17.36 -11.54 -27.87
N SER A 252 -16.98 -11.44 -29.14
CA SER A 252 -17.38 -10.33 -30.02
C SER A 252 -18.89 -10.29 -30.31
N SER A 253 -19.63 -11.39 -30.07
CA SER A 253 -21.08 -11.44 -30.22
C SER A 253 -21.85 -10.78 -29.07
N ILE A 254 -21.16 -10.46 -27.97
CA ILE A 254 -21.78 -9.94 -26.76
C ILE A 254 -21.26 -8.51 -26.52
N ASP A 255 -22.18 -7.56 -26.45
CA ASP A 255 -21.88 -6.19 -26.04
C ASP A 255 -21.73 -6.14 -24.50
N PRO A 256 -20.53 -5.84 -23.97
CA PRO A 256 -20.29 -5.85 -22.53
C PRO A 256 -21.10 -4.77 -21.81
N VAL A 257 -21.28 -3.60 -22.42
CA VAL A 257 -22.03 -2.50 -21.80
C VAL A 257 -23.51 -2.84 -21.77
N GLY A 258 -24.07 -3.29 -22.88
CA GLY A 258 -25.47 -3.71 -22.98
C GLY A 258 -25.84 -4.84 -22.01
N ALA A 259 -24.96 -5.84 -21.85
CA ALA A 259 -25.16 -6.93 -20.90
C ALA A 259 -25.17 -6.45 -19.44
N CYS A 260 -24.27 -5.55 -19.06
CA CYS A 260 -24.20 -4.98 -17.70
C CYS A 260 -25.37 -4.04 -17.38
N VAL A 261 -25.85 -3.28 -18.37
CA VAL A 261 -27.02 -2.38 -18.22
C VAL A 261 -28.31 -3.21 -18.11
N GLY A 262 -28.46 -4.23 -18.96
CA GLY A 262 -29.67 -5.04 -19.05
C GLY A 262 -30.87 -4.31 -19.66
N MET A 263 -32.02 -4.98 -19.73
CA MET A 263 -33.23 -4.45 -20.36
C MET A 263 -33.69 -3.14 -19.68
N ARG A 264 -33.56 -2.01 -20.40
CA ARG A 264 -33.84 -0.65 -19.88
C ARG A 264 -33.09 -0.32 -18.58
N GLY A 265 -31.87 -0.82 -18.41
CA GLY A 265 -31.07 -0.53 -17.22
C GLY A 265 -31.47 -1.35 -15.99
N SER A 266 -32.24 -2.42 -16.13
CA SER A 266 -32.76 -3.17 -14.98
C SER A 266 -31.66 -3.71 -14.06
N ARG A 267 -30.54 -4.19 -14.64
CA ARG A 267 -29.42 -4.80 -13.91
C ARG A 267 -28.61 -3.72 -13.19
N VAL A 268 -28.14 -2.70 -13.93
CA VAL A 268 -27.41 -1.57 -13.33
C VAL A 268 -28.25 -0.86 -12.27
N GLN A 269 -29.57 -0.70 -12.46
CA GLN A 269 -30.43 -0.06 -11.48
C GLN A 269 -30.56 -0.88 -10.18
N ALA A 270 -30.49 -2.22 -10.25
CA ALA A 270 -30.49 -3.07 -9.06
C ALA A 270 -29.24 -2.81 -8.19
N VAL A 271 -28.07 -2.68 -8.83
CA VAL A 271 -26.81 -2.33 -8.16
C VAL A 271 -26.84 -0.88 -7.63
N VAL A 272 -27.29 0.08 -8.44
CA VAL A 272 -27.48 1.49 -8.03
C VAL A 272 -28.38 1.60 -6.80
N ASN A 273 -29.47 0.84 -6.75
CA ASN A 273 -30.39 0.83 -5.61
C ASN A 273 -29.74 0.25 -4.35
N GLU A 274 -28.90 -0.79 -4.48
CA GLU A 274 -28.13 -1.33 -3.37
C GLU A 274 -27.12 -0.31 -2.82
N LEU A 275 -26.53 0.51 -3.68
CA LEU A 275 -25.57 1.58 -3.34
C LEU A 275 -26.23 2.94 -3.05
N GLN A 276 -27.54 2.96 -2.75
CA GLN A 276 -28.30 4.17 -2.40
C GLN A 276 -28.26 5.30 -3.44
N GLY A 277 -28.39 4.96 -4.72
CA GLY A 277 -28.49 5.94 -5.79
C GLY A 277 -27.15 6.50 -6.26
N GLU A 278 -26.06 5.79 -5.98
CA GLU A 278 -24.76 6.04 -6.60
C GLU A 278 -24.88 5.92 -8.13
N LYS A 279 -24.45 6.94 -8.87
CA LYS A 279 -24.52 6.94 -10.34
C LYS A 279 -23.38 6.10 -10.91
N ILE A 280 -23.69 5.07 -11.67
CA ILE A 280 -22.68 4.16 -12.24
C ILE A 280 -22.62 4.38 -13.75
N ASP A 281 -21.45 4.76 -14.24
CA ASP A 281 -21.15 4.80 -15.67
C ASP A 281 -20.41 3.51 -16.05
N ILE A 282 -20.89 2.81 -17.08
CA ILE A 282 -20.32 1.56 -17.57
C ILE A 282 -19.63 1.86 -18.89
N ILE A 283 -18.35 1.55 -18.98
CA ILE A 283 -17.46 2.03 -20.03
C ILE A 283 -16.79 0.83 -20.69
N PRO A 284 -16.76 0.76 -22.04
CA PRO A 284 -16.02 -0.29 -22.72
C PRO A 284 -14.52 -0.07 -22.52
N TRP A 285 -13.84 -1.08 -21.98
CA TRP A 285 -12.39 -1.08 -21.88
C TRP A 285 -11.76 -1.33 -23.24
N ASN A 286 -10.65 -0.66 -23.53
CA ASN A 286 -9.85 -0.85 -24.74
C ASN A 286 -8.37 -0.86 -24.36
N GLU A 287 -7.56 -1.63 -25.09
CA GLU A 287 -6.09 -1.65 -24.94
C GLU A 287 -5.46 -0.31 -25.34
N ASP A 288 -6.02 0.34 -26.36
CA ASP A 288 -5.58 1.67 -26.79
C ASP A 288 -5.94 2.73 -25.75
N ALA A 289 -4.92 3.23 -25.03
CA ALA A 289 -5.09 4.17 -23.92
C ALA A 289 -5.83 5.47 -24.30
N PRO A 290 -5.55 6.14 -25.44
CA PRO A 290 -6.31 7.30 -25.89
C PRO A 290 -7.81 6.98 -26.07
N THR A 291 -8.14 5.88 -26.74
CA THR A 291 -9.53 5.46 -26.93
C THR A 291 -10.20 5.14 -25.59
N PHE A 292 -9.51 4.45 -24.69
CA PHE A 292 -10.04 4.16 -23.37
C PHE A 292 -10.27 5.42 -22.53
N LEU A 293 -9.37 6.40 -22.60
CA LEU A 293 -9.49 7.69 -21.91
C LEU A 293 -10.69 8.51 -22.39
N VAL A 294 -10.90 8.59 -23.72
CA VAL A 294 -12.07 9.26 -24.30
C VAL A 294 -13.36 8.62 -23.77
N ASN A 295 -13.40 7.29 -23.70
CA ASN A 295 -14.52 6.57 -23.12
C ASN A 295 -14.65 6.84 -21.60
N ALA A 296 -13.55 6.92 -20.86
CA ALA A 296 -13.52 7.20 -19.43
C ALA A 296 -14.08 8.59 -19.08
N LEU A 297 -13.85 9.60 -19.93
CA LEU A 297 -14.30 10.97 -19.73
C LEU A 297 -15.77 11.22 -20.05
N GLN A 298 -16.48 10.23 -20.62
CA GLN A 298 -17.92 10.33 -20.87
C GLN A 298 -18.67 10.79 -19.60
N PRO A 299 -19.60 11.75 -19.72
CA PRO A 299 -20.27 12.21 -20.95
C PRO A 299 -19.62 13.40 -21.67
N ALA A 300 -18.43 13.86 -21.28
CA ALA A 300 -17.79 14.98 -21.98
C ALA A 300 -17.21 14.51 -23.32
N GLU A 301 -17.34 15.36 -24.34
CA GLU A 301 -16.72 15.14 -25.66
C GLU A 301 -15.30 15.71 -25.66
N VAL A 302 -14.36 14.94 -26.18
CA VAL A 302 -12.93 15.26 -26.25
C VAL A 302 -12.57 15.62 -27.68
N SER A 303 -11.87 16.74 -27.88
CA SER A 303 -11.39 17.17 -29.21
C SER A 303 -10.11 16.44 -29.61
N LYS A 304 -9.12 16.41 -28.70
CA LYS A 304 -7.79 15.86 -28.95
C LYS A 304 -7.20 15.29 -27.66
N VAL A 305 -6.43 14.22 -27.79
CA VAL A 305 -5.63 13.63 -26.71
C VAL A 305 -4.17 13.70 -27.13
N VAL A 306 -3.32 14.21 -26.27
CA VAL A 306 -1.85 14.21 -26.43
C VAL A 306 -1.30 13.34 -25.31
N LEU A 307 -0.66 12.25 -25.71
CA LEU A 307 -0.01 11.30 -24.80
C LEU A 307 1.45 11.74 -24.64
N ASP A 308 1.88 11.89 -23.40
CA ASP A 308 3.29 12.02 -23.04
C ASP A 308 3.70 10.70 -22.37
N GLU A 309 4.36 9.84 -23.13
CA GLU A 309 4.76 8.49 -22.68
C GLU A 309 5.83 8.56 -21.59
N ASP A 310 6.73 9.56 -21.65
CA ASP A 310 7.85 9.71 -20.72
C ASP A 310 7.38 10.23 -19.36
N ALA A 311 6.42 11.15 -19.34
CA ALA A 311 5.93 11.77 -18.10
C ALA A 311 4.79 11.00 -17.41
N GLY A 312 4.23 9.95 -18.04
CA GLY A 312 3.03 9.26 -17.56
C GLY A 312 1.80 10.18 -17.44
N LYS A 313 1.80 11.29 -18.19
CA LYS A 313 0.78 12.33 -18.18
C LYS A 313 0.04 12.33 -19.50
N ILE A 314 -1.26 12.62 -19.43
CA ILE A 314 -2.08 12.75 -20.63
C ILE A 314 -2.79 14.08 -20.60
N GLU A 315 -2.60 14.82 -21.69
CA GLU A 315 -3.25 16.09 -21.91
C GLU A 315 -4.48 15.90 -22.79
N VAL A 316 -5.61 16.37 -22.29
CA VAL A 316 -6.90 16.23 -22.95
C VAL A 316 -7.42 17.61 -23.29
N VAL A 317 -7.57 17.85 -24.59
CA VAL A 317 -8.13 19.09 -25.11
C VAL A 317 -9.62 18.91 -25.29
N VAL A 318 -10.40 19.79 -24.66
CA VAL A 318 -11.86 19.80 -24.73
C VAL A 318 -12.37 21.17 -25.18
N PRO A 319 -13.54 21.24 -25.83
CA PRO A 319 -14.22 22.51 -26.08
C PRO A 319 -14.54 23.24 -24.77
N GLU A 320 -14.55 24.58 -24.80
CA GLU A 320 -14.78 25.41 -23.60
C GLU A 320 -16.13 25.07 -22.91
N GLU A 321 -17.16 24.77 -23.69
CA GLU A 321 -18.47 24.37 -23.18
C GLU A 321 -18.47 23.00 -22.48
N GLN A 322 -17.51 22.13 -22.81
CA GLN A 322 -17.36 20.79 -22.22
C GLN A 322 -16.39 20.78 -21.04
N LEU A 323 -15.54 21.79 -20.87
CA LEU A 323 -14.53 21.87 -19.79
C LEU A 323 -15.13 21.59 -18.41
N SER A 324 -16.24 22.25 -18.10
CA SER A 324 -16.92 22.06 -16.81
C SER A 324 -17.45 20.64 -16.61
N LEU A 325 -17.90 19.99 -17.70
CA LEU A 325 -18.41 18.62 -17.67
C LEU A 325 -17.29 17.60 -17.54
N ALA A 326 -16.18 17.81 -18.26
CA ALA A 326 -14.99 16.97 -18.27
C ALA A 326 -14.31 16.91 -16.90
N ILE A 327 -14.14 18.08 -16.25
CA ILE A 327 -13.65 18.17 -14.86
C ILE A 327 -14.69 17.59 -13.89
N GLY A 328 -15.96 17.98 -14.07
CA GLY A 328 -17.06 17.62 -13.20
C GLY A 328 -17.04 18.34 -11.85
N ARG A 329 -18.06 18.11 -11.02
CA ARG A 329 -18.21 18.78 -9.72
C ARG A 329 -17.03 18.45 -8.80
N ARG A 330 -16.21 19.46 -8.44
CA ARG A 330 -14.98 19.29 -7.62
C ARG A 330 -13.98 18.29 -8.23
N GLY A 331 -13.85 18.29 -9.56
CA GLY A 331 -12.94 17.37 -10.25
C GLY A 331 -13.36 15.89 -10.15
N GLN A 332 -14.62 15.59 -9.84
CA GLN A 332 -15.06 14.21 -9.64
C GLN A 332 -14.93 13.37 -10.92
N ASN A 333 -15.19 13.93 -12.10
CA ASN A 333 -15.17 13.15 -13.33
C ASN A 333 -13.73 12.83 -13.76
N VAL A 334 -12.86 13.84 -13.77
CA VAL A 334 -11.43 13.66 -14.06
C VAL A 334 -10.73 12.73 -13.05
N ARG A 335 -11.04 12.83 -11.75
CA ARG A 335 -10.48 11.92 -10.73
C ARG A 335 -10.90 10.47 -10.95
N LEU A 336 -12.18 10.25 -11.28
CA LEU A 336 -12.68 8.90 -11.56
C LEU A 336 -12.09 8.35 -12.86
N ALA A 337 -11.89 9.19 -13.88
CA ALA A 337 -11.23 8.77 -15.11
C ALA A 337 -9.76 8.40 -14.85
N SER A 338 -9.02 9.25 -14.13
CA SER A 338 -7.61 9.02 -13.78
C SER A 338 -7.43 7.74 -12.94
N GLN A 339 -8.30 7.51 -11.95
CA GLN A 339 -8.30 6.24 -11.19
C GLN A 339 -8.67 5.01 -12.04
N LEU A 340 -9.46 5.19 -13.10
CA LEU A 340 -9.89 4.09 -13.96
C LEU A 340 -8.82 3.72 -14.99
N THR A 341 -8.09 4.72 -15.52
CA THR A 341 -7.03 4.54 -16.52
C THR A 341 -5.66 4.35 -15.91
N GLY A 342 -5.45 4.73 -14.64
CA GLY A 342 -4.15 4.73 -13.99
C GLY A 342 -3.24 5.89 -14.41
N LEU A 343 -3.76 6.85 -15.17
CA LEU A 343 -2.99 7.93 -15.81
C LEU A 343 -3.32 9.28 -15.16
N ASP A 344 -2.36 10.19 -15.10
CA ASP A 344 -2.63 11.57 -14.67
C ASP A 344 -3.18 12.38 -15.84
N ILE A 345 -4.36 12.98 -15.65
CA ILE A 345 -5.13 13.59 -16.74
C ILE A 345 -5.20 15.10 -16.50
N ASP A 346 -4.55 15.86 -17.37
CA ASP A 346 -4.73 17.31 -17.43
C ASP A 346 -5.76 17.67 -18.50
N ILE A 347 -6.67 18.59 -18.18
CA ILE A 347 -7.75 18.99 -19.07
C ILE A 347 -7.64 20.47 -19.36
N MET A 348 -7.46 20.81 -20.64
CA MET A 348 -7.34 22.18 -21.11
C MET A 348 -8.26 22.46 -22.29
N THR A 349 -8.46 23.75 -22.56
CA THR A 349 -9.21 24.22 -23.72
C THR A 349 -8.36 24.28 -24.98
N GLU A 350 -8.99 24.32 -26.16
CA GLU A 350 -8.29 24.52 -27.44
C GLU A 350 -7.51 25.84 -27.48
N GLU A 351 -8.01 26.89 -26.81
CA GLU A 351 -7.31 28.17 -26.70
C GLU A 351 -6.07 28.07 -25.81
N GLU A 352 -6.16 27.37 -24.67
CA GLU A 352 -5.02 27.13 -23.77
C GLU A 352 -3.95 26.26 -24.42
N GLU A 353 -4.34 25.18 -25.11
CA GLU A 353 -3.41 24.31 -25.86
C GLU A 353 -2.68 25.12 -26.96
N SER A 354 -3.42 25.96 -27.69
CA SER A 354 -2.84 26.84 -28.71
C SER A 354 -1.88 27.87 -28.11
N ALA A 355 -2.26 28.51 -27.00
CA ALA A 355 -1.43 29.50 -26.32
C ALA A 355 -0.14 28.88 -25.77
N ARG A 356 -0.22 27.67 -25.21
CA ARG A 356 0.94 26.92 -24.72
C ARG A 356 1.88 26.55 -25.87
N ARG A 357 1.35 25.98 -26.95
CA ARG A 357 2.15 25.66 -28.16
C ARG A 357 2.85 26.89 -28.72
N GLN A 358 2.17 28.04 -28.74
CA GLN A 358 2.77 29.30 -29.19
C GLN A 358 3.90 29.75 -28.24
N ALA A 359 3.70 29.65 -26.92
CA ALA A 359 4.71 30.02 -25.93
C ALA A 359 5.95 29.10 -26.00
N GLU A 360 5.75 27.79 -26.17
CA GLU A 360 6.83 26.81 -26.36
C GLU A 360 7.57 27.08 -27.67
N PHE A 361 6.85 27.37 -28.75
CA PHE A 361 7.44 27.72 -30.05
C PHE A 361 8.31 28.99 -29.95
N GLU A 362 7.81 30.03 -29.28
CA GLU A 362 8.56 31.27 -29.05
C GLU A 362 9.79 31.05 -28.16
N ALA A 363 9.67 30.25 -27.11
CA ALA A 363 10.78 29.92 -26.22
C ALA A 363 11.89 29.15 -26.93
N ARG A 364 11.53 28.12 -27.72
CA ARG A 364 12.48 27.34 -28.54
C ARG A 364 13.11 28.18 -29.65
N THR A 365 12.32 29.03 -30.31
CA THR A 365 12.84 29.97 -31.32
C THR A 365 13.90 30.87 -30.69
N LYS A 366 13.60 31.43 -29.50
CA LYS A 366 14.54 32.28 -28.79
C LYS A 366 15.80 31.53 -28.35
N LEU A 367 15.68 30.28 -27.90
CA LEU A 367 16.82 29.42 -27.58
C LEU A 367 17.79 29.31 -28.77
N PHE A 368 17.27 29.04 -29.97
CA PHE A 368 18.10 28.94 -31.17
C PHE A 368 18.68 30.28 -31.62
N MET A 369 17.91 31.36 -31.55
CA MET A 369 18.42 32.71 -31.88
C MET A 369 19.57 33.13 -30.94
N ASP A 370 19.40 32.96 -29.63
CA ASP A 370 20.35 33.42 -28.62
C ASP A 370 21.66 32.61 -28.65
N ASN A 371 21.61 31.33 -29.04
CA ASN A 371 22.76 30.42 -28.99
C ASN A 371 23.42 30.18 -30.35
N LEU A 372 22.66 30.07 -31.44
CA LEU A 372 23.20 29.69 -32.76
C LEU A 372 23.47 30.88 -33.69
N ASP A 373 23.21 32.10 -33.23
CA ASP A 373 23.32 33.34 -34.02
C ASP A 373 22.54 33.23 -35.34
N LEU A 374 21.28 32.81 -35.21
CA LEU A 374 20.32 32.66 -36.30
C LEU A 374 19.36 33.83 -36.33
N ASP A 375 18.87 34.16 -37.53
CA ASP A 375 17.74 35.04 -37.64
C ASP A 375 16.44 34.34 -37.20
N GLU A 376 15.42 35.14 -36.93
CA GLU A 376 14.14 34.64 -36.45
C GLU A 376 13.51 33.64 -37.43
N PHE A 377 13.70 33.84 -38.74
CA PHE A 377 13.13 32.98 -39.76
C PHE A 377 13.75 31.58 -39.75
N PHE A 378 15.07 31.47 -39.70
CA PHE A 378 15.77 30.19 -39.61
C PHE A 378 15.52 29.48 -38.27
N ALA A 379 15.47 30.22 -37.17
CA ALA A 379 15.16 29.65 -35.87
C ALA A 379 13.74 29.05 -35.82
N GLN A 380 12.74 29.75 -36.37
CA GLN A 380 11.37 29.22 -36.47
C GLN A 380 11.30 27.96 -37.34
N LEU A 381 12.10 27.90 -38.40
CA LEU A 381 12.13 26.74 -39.28
C LEU A 381 12.68 25.50 -38.56
N LEU A 382 13.74 25.64 -37.76
CA LEU A 382 14.25 24.56 -36.90
C LEU A 382 13.17 24.06 -35.93
N VAL A 383 12.46 24.95 -35.24
CA VAL A 383 11.38 24.52 -34.33
C VAL A 383 10.25 23.82 -35.09
N SER A 384 9.93 24.28 -36.31
CA SER A 384 8.86 23.68 -37.11
C SER A 384 9.16 22.27 -37.62
N GLU A 385 10.44 21.96 -37.81
CA GLU A 385 10.92 20.64 -38.21
C GLU A 385 11.12 19.71 -36.99
N GLY A 386 10.86 20.21 -35.78
CA GLY A 386 10.77 19.40 -34.56
C GLY A 386 11.93 19.55 -33.59
N PHE A 387 12.95 20.34 -33.90
CA PHE A 387 14.10 20.53 -33.01
C PHE A 387 13.69 21.22 -31.70
N THR A 388 13.95 20.57 -30.57
CA THR A 388 13.53 21.01 -29.24
C THR A 388 14.67 21.63 -28.43
N ASN A 389 15.91 21.18 -28.65
CA ASN A 389 17.09 21.59 -27.89
C ASN A 389 18.34 21.71 -28.79
N LEU A 390 19.45 22.21 -28.23
CA LEU A 390 20.70 22.41 -28.96
C LEU A 390 21.45 21.11 -29.27
N GLU A 391 21.24 20.05 -28.47
CA GLU A 391 21.92 18.76 -28.63
C GLU A 391 21.41 18.02 -29.85
N GLU A 392 20.09 18.02 -30.07
CA GLU A 392 19.49 17.49 -31.28
C GLU A 392 20.10 18.15 -32.51
N VAL A 393 20.20 19.49 -32.55
CA VAL A 393 20.83 20.19 -33.67
C VAL A 393 22.30 19.82 -33.83
N ALA A 394 23.04 19.63 -32.72
CA ALA A 394 24.47 19.32 -32.75
C ALA A 394 24.81 17.90 -33.23
N TYR A 395 23.95 16.92 -32.95
CA TYR A 395 24.25 15.50 -33.12
C TYR A 395 23.33 14.73 -34.07
N VAL A 396 22.26 15.36 -34.57
CA VAL A 396 21.40 14.78 -35.61
C VAL A 396 22.19 14.43 -36.88
N GLU A 397 21.69 13.46 -37.65
CA GLU A 397 22.22 13.20 -38.99
C GLU A 397 22.05 14.43 -39.89
N VAL A 398 23.08 14.72 -40.69
CA VAL A 398 23.09 15.89 -41.59
C VAL A 398 21.90 15.86 -42.54
N ASP A 399 21.46 14.67 -42.95
CA ASP A 399 20.32 14.48 -43.85
C ASP A 399 19.01 15.05 -43.29
N GLU A 400 18.80 15.07 -41.97
CA GLU A 400 17.61 15.67 -41.37
C GLU A 400 17.66 17.21 -41.42
N LEU A 401 18.85 17.80 -41.28
CA LEU A 401 19.04 19.23 -41.45
C LEU A 401 18.91 19.66 -42.92
N LEU A 402 19.21 18.78 -43.88
CA LEU A 402 19.06 19.06 -45.32
C LEU A 402 17.59 19.07 -45.79
N VAL A 403 16.66 18.51 -45.00
CA VAL A 403 15.21 18.61 -45.29
C VAL A 403 14.73 20.05 -45.14
N ILE A 404 15.41 20.83 -44.31
CA ILE A 404 15.08 22.21 -43.99
C ILE A 404 15.27 23.11 -45.22
N ASP A 405 14.21 23.80 -45.64
CA ASP A 405 14.26 24.67 -46.82
C ASP A 405 15.27 25.82 -46.62
N GLY A 406 16.28 25.87 -47.48
CA GLY A 406 17.37 26.85 -47.42
C GLY A 406 18.61 26.42 -46.65
N VAL A 407 18.68 25.16 -46.16
CA VAL A 407 19.89 24.58 -45.57
C VAL A 407 20.58 23.68 -46.60
N ASP A 408 21.85 23.96 -46.89
CA ASP A 408 22.74 23.10 -47.68
C ASP A 408 23.77 22.37 -46.79
N GLU A 409 24.56 21.46 -47.36
CA GLU A 409 25.54 20.66 -46.60
C GLU A 409 26.54 21.54 -45.83
N ASP A 410 26.93 22.67 -46.41
CA ASP A 410 27.85 23.61 -45.79
C ASP A 410 27.18 24.33 -44.60
N THR A 411 25.94 24.79 -44.77
CA THR A 411 25.15 25.47 -43.72
C THR A 411 24.79 24.51 -42.59
N ALA A 412 24.40 23.27 -42.90
CA ALA A 412 24.14 22.24 -41.90
C ALA A 412 25.39 21.95 -41.07
N GLY A 413 26.56 21.81 -41.72
CA GLY A 413 27.83 21.64 -41.03
C GLY A 413 28.19 22.82 -40.13
N GLU A 414 27.92 24.05 -40.58
CA GLU A 414 28.14 25.25 -39.77
C GLU A 414 27.19 25.33 -38.57
N LEU A 415 25.91 25.00 -38.75
CA LEU A 415 24.92 24.92 -37.66
C LEU A 415 25.32 23.93 -36.59
N GLN A 416 25.71 22.71 -36.99
CA GLN A 416 26.19 21.68 -36.07
C GLN A 416 27.46 22.13 -35.34
N ALA A 417 28.40 22.76 -36.04
CA ALA A 417 29.62 23.26 -35.43
C ALA A 417 29.32 24.34 -34.39
N ARG A 418 28.44 25.31 -34.70
CA ARG A 418 28.03 26.35 -33.74
C ARG A 418 27.32 25.76 -32.53
N ALA A 419 26.42 24.80 -32.73
CA ALA A 419 25.73 24.12 -31.64
C ALA A 419 26.72 23.41 -30.72
N ARG A 420 27.67 22.65 -31.28
CA ARG A 420 28.74 21.99 -30.52
C ARG A 420 29.63 22.99 -29.79
N ASP A 421 30.06 24.06 -30.44
CA ASP A 421 30.89 25.09 -29.83
C ASP A 421 30.20 25.74 -28.61
N VAL A 422 28.89 25.99 -28.71
CA VAL A 422 28.10 26.54 -27.60
C VAL A 422 27.98 25.53 -26.47
N LEU A 423 27.65 24.27 -26.77
CA LEU A 423 27.55 23.20 -25.78
C LEU A 423 28.90 22.98 -25.07
N GLU A 424 30.01 22.96 -25.81
CA GLU A 424 31.36 22.87 -25.26
C GLU A 424 31.69 24.08 -24.37
N ALA A 425 31.32 25.29 -24.79
CA ALA A 425 31.54 26.49 -24.00
C ALA A 425 30.69 26.52 -22.72
N GLN A 426 29.46 26.02 -22.76
CA GLN A 426 28.59 25.85 -21.60
C GLN A 426 29.17 24.80 -20.65
N ASN A 427 29.53 23.63 -21.16
CA ASN A 427 30.13 22.54 -20.40
C ASN A 427 31.43 22.97 -19.71
N LYS A 428 32.28 23.73 -20.40
CA LYS A 428 33.52 24.25 -19.82
C LYS A 428 33.25 25.24 -18.68
N LYS A 429 32.27 26.13 -18.84
CA LYS A 429 31.88 27.07 -17.77
C LYS A 429 31.33 26.33 -16.56
N ALA A 430 30.47 25.34 -16.80
CA ALA A 430 29.91 24.48 -15.76
C ALA A 430 31.02 23.72 -15.03
N GLU A 431 31.97 23.13 -15.75
CA GLU A 431 33.14 22.44 -15.18
C GLU A 431 34.01 23.37 -14.34
N GLU A 432 34.28 24.59 -14.81
CA GLU A 432 35.04 25.61 -14.07
C GLU A 432 34.31 25.99 -12.77
N HIS A 433 33.01 26.26 -12.83
CA HIS A 433 32.21 26.66 -11.67
C HIS A 433 32.02 25.51 -10.67
N ALA A 434 31.75 24.29 -11.14
CA ALA A 434 31.67 23.09 -10.31
C ALA A 434 32.99 22.82 -9.57
N ARG A 435 34.14 23.01 -10.23
CA ARG A 435 35.46 22.93 -9.58
C ARG A 435 35.68 24.03 -8.54
N GLU A 436 35.17 25.24 -8.76
CA GLU A 436 35.20 26.31 -7.76
C GLU A 436 34.35 25.98 -6.51
N LEU A 437 33.23 25.29 -6.71
CA LEU A 437 32.37 24.77 -5.63
C LEU A 437 32.97 23.56 -4.91
N GLY A 438 34.01 22.96 -5.49
CA GLY A 438 34.81 21.89 -4.90
C GLY A 438 34.46 20.48 -5.39
N ALA A 439 33.83 20.36 -6.57
CA ALA A 439 33.62 19.07 -7.22
C ALA A 439 34.97 18.42 -7.60
N GLU A 440 35.11 17.14 -7.31
CA GLU A 440 36.30 16.35 -7.64
C GLU A 440 36.22 15.73 -9.03
N ASP A 441 37.39 15.43 -9.61
CA ASP A 441 37.51 14.76 -10.92
C ASP A 441 36.80 13.39 -10.97
N SER A 442 36.50 12.78 -9.82
CA SER A 442 35.76 11.52 -9.73
C SER A 442 34.32 11.63 -10.25
N LEU A 443 33.67 12.78 -10.09
CA LEU A 443 32.33 13.04 -10.64
C LEU A 443 32.37 13.30 -12.15
N PHE A 444 33.36 14.07 -12.62
CA PHE A 444 33.51 14.35 -14.05
C PHE A 444 33.93 13.13 -14.87
N ALA A 445 34.60 12.15 -14.23
CA ALA A 445 35.01 10.92 -14.88
C ALA A 445 33.91 9.84 -14.92
N PHE A 446 32.77 10.09 -14.27
CA PHE A 446 31.65 9.15 -14.23
C PHE A 446 30.85 9.19 -15.53
N GLU A 447 30.64 8.03 -16.13
CA GLU A 447 29.87 7.88 -17.37
C GLU A 447 28.38 8.08 -17.08
N GLY A 448 27.75 9.07 -17.72
CA GLY A 448 26.34 9.44 -17.50
C GLY A 448 26.13 10.81 -16.84
N LEU A 449 27.15 11.42 -16.23
CA LEU A 449 27.06 12.78 -15.70
C LEU A 449 27.65 13.80 -16.69
N THR A 450 26.84 14.76 -17.12
CA THR A 450 27.33 15.91 -17.88
C THR A 450 27.99 16.94 -16.96
N PRO A 451 28.90 17.79 -17.45
CA PRO A 451 29.50 18.86 -16.63
C PRO A 451 28.47 19.81 -16.00
N GLN A 452 27.32 19.98 -16.62
CA GLN A 452 26.20 20.78 -16.12
C GLN A 452 25.46 20.08 -14.98
N MET A 453 25.29 18.75 -15.06
CA MET A 453 24.76 17.95 -13.96
C MET A 453 25.70 17.97 -12.75
N VAL A 454 27.02 17.87 -12.98
CA VAL A 454 28.04 17.96 -11.91
C VAL A 454 28.02 19.33 -11.23
N GLU A 455 27.78 20.41 -11.97
CA GLU A 455 27.58 21.75 -11.40
C GLU A 455 26.36 21.79 -10.47
N ALA A 456 25.21 21.27 -10.92
CA ALA A 456 24.00 21.23 -10.10
C ALA A 456 24.18 20.40 -8.81
N LEU A 457 24.88 19.26 -8.92
CA LEU A 457 25.25 18.43 -7.76
C LEU A 457 26.19 19.17 -6.80
N ALA A 458 27.18 19.89 -7.34
CA ALA A 458 28.15 20.63 -6.53
C ALA A 458 27.52 21.80 -5.76
N GLU A 459 26.49 22.45 -6.33
CA GLU A 459 25.71 23.50 -5.66
C GLU A 459 24.99 23.00 -4.41
N ASP A 460 24.50 21.76 -4.42
CA ASP A 460 23.84 21.12 -3.28
C ASP A 460 24.83 20.40 -2.34
N GLY A 461 26.12 20.40 -2.68
CA GLY A 461 27.18 19.91 -1.83
C GLY A 461 27.60 18.46 -2.08
N VAL A 462 27.10 17.83 -3.15
CA VAL A 462 27.58 16.54 -3.66
C VAL A 462 28.85 16.78 -4.46
N LYS A 463 30.01 16.43 -3.90
CA LYS A 463 31.32 16.84 -4.45
C LYS A 463 32.18 15.69 -4.92
N THR A 464 31.89 14.49 -4.45
CA THR A 464 32.64 13.28 -4.78
C THR A 464 31.71 12.21 -5.33
N LEU A 465 32.28 11.23 -6.03
CA LEU A 465 31.54 10.06 -6.48
C LEU A 465 30.96 9.25 -5.31
N GLU A 466 31.62 9.26 -4.14
CA GLU A 466 31.08 8.65 -2.91
C GLU A 466 29.82 9.37 -2.43
N ASP A 467 29.81 10.70 -2.43
CA ASP A 467 28.62 11.48 -2.07
C ASP A 467 27.46 11.17 -3.04
N PHE A 468 27.74 11.14 -4.34
CA PHE A 468 26.74 10.82 -5.37
C PHE A 468 26.17 9.40 -5.21
N ALA A 469 27.00 8.41 -4.88
CA ALA A 469 26.56 7.04 -4.63
C ALA A 469 25.68 6.90 -3.36
N THR A 470 25.74 7.88 -2.44
CA THR A 470 24.87 7.92 -1.25
C THR A 470 23.55 8.64 -1.48
N CYS A 471 23.42 9.42 -2.55
CA CYS A 471 22.16 10.07 -2.91
C CYS A 471 21.05 9.03 -3.09
N ALA A 472 19.84 9.42 -2.71
CA ALA A 472 18.66 8.67 -3.10
C ALA A 472 18.26 9.01 -4.55
N ASP A 473 17.68 8.03 -5.24
CA ASP A 473 17.07 8.15 -6.56
C ASP A 473 16.09 9.33 -6.66
N TRP A 474 15.21 9.48 -5.66
CA TRP A 474 14.24 10.58 -5.62
C TRP A 474 14.85 11.96 -5.31
N GLU A 475 16.02 12.04 -4.68
CA GLU A 475 16.74 13.32 -4.49
C GLU A 475 17.30 13.85 -5.81
N LEU A 476 17.60 12.94 -6.76
CA LEU A 476 18.11 13.27 -8.09
C LEU A 476 16.98 13.56 -9.08
N ALA A 477 16.02 12.63 -9.22
CA ALA A 477 14.93 12.74 -10.20
C ALA A 477 13.74 13.61 -9.74
N GLY A 478 13.65 13.87 -8.44
CA GLY A 478 12.50 14.56 -7.85
C GLY A 478 11.37 13.58 -7.52
N GLY A 479 10.44 14.02 -6.67
CA GLY A 479 9.43 13.13 -6.12
C GLY A 479 8.23 13.86 -5.52
N TRP A 480 7.32 13.09 -4.93
CA TRP A 480 6.15 13.61 -4.22
C TRP A 480 6.12 13.10 -2.79
N THR A 481 6.39 13.97 -1.82
CA THR A 481 6.24 13.63 -0.41
C THR A 481 4.88 14.09 0.12
N THR A 482 4.29 13.29 1.01
CA THR A 482 3.06 13.68 1.72
C THR A 482 3.42 14.31 3.06
N VAL A 483 3.24 15.63 3.18
CA VAL A 483 3.44 16.38 4.42
C VAL A 483 2.08 16.84 4.93
N ASP A 484 1.72 16.45 6.16
CA ASP A 484 0.42 16.77 6.80
C ASP A 484 -0.83 16.37 5.98
N GLY A 485 -0.71 15.39 5.09
CA GLY A 485 -1.79 14.89 4.25
C GLY A 485 -1.98 15.63 2.92
N GLU A 486 -1.10 16.58 2.59
CA GLU A 486 -1.03 17.24 1.28
C GLU A 486 0.20 16.73 0.51
N ARG A 487 0.02 16.44 -0.79
CA ARG A 487 1.14 16.06 -1.68
C ARG A 487 1.93 17.32 -2.01
N VAL A 488 3.19 17.34 -1.61
CA VAL A 488 4.17 18.38 -1.94
C VAL A 488 5.16 17.79 -2.93
N LYS A 489 5.49 18.54 -3.98
CA LYS A 489 6.51 18.15 -4.94
C LYS A 489 7.88 18.51 -4.36
N ASP A 490 8.78 17.54 -4.32
CA ASP A 490 10.19 17.75 -4.02
C ASP A 490 10.92 17.79 -5.35
N ASP A 491 11.54 18.93 -5.66
CA ASP A 491 12.26 19.12 -6.91
C ASP A 491 13.60 18.36 -6.84
N GLY A 492 13.87 17.56 -7.86
CA GLY A 492 15.11 16.79 -7.96
C GLY A 492 16.30 17.65 -8.36
N LEU A 493 17.51 17.28 -7.93
CA LEU A 493 18.75 17.96 -8.33
C LEU A 493 19.00 17.88 -9.84
N LEU A 494 18.65 16.75 -10.45
CA LEU A 494 18.85 16.47 -11.87
C LEU A 494 17.54 16.50 -12.68
N GLU A 495 16.39 16.77 -12.06
CA GLU A 495 15.08 16.84 -12.73
C GLU A 495 15.06 17.84 -13.90
N LYS A 496 15.84 18.92 -13.83
CA LYS A 496 15.94 19.93 -14.90
C LYS A 496 16.64 19.44 -16.17
N PHE A 497 17.30 18.29 -16.09
CA PHE A 497 17.99 17.63 -17.20
C PHE A 497 17.20 16.40 -17.67
N ASP A 498 15.91 16.32 -17.35
CA ASP A 498 14.98 15.24 -17.73
C ASP A 498 15.40 13.85 -17.23
N VAL A 499 16.19 13.78 -16.15
CA VAL A 499 16.60 12.51 -15.52
C VAL A 499 15.42 11.91 -14.75
N GLY A 500 14.89 10.80 -15.25
CA GLY A 500 13.82 10.04 -14.61
C GLY A 500 14.27 9.28 -13.36
N LEU A 501 13.32 8.75 -12.58
CA LEU A 501 13.62 8.04 -11.33
C LEU A 501 14.40 6.74 -11.55
N GLU A 502 14.02 5.98 -12.59
CA GLU A 502 14.73 4.76 -13.00
C GLU A 502 16.14 5.07 -13.49
N GLU A 503 16.30 6.14 -14.26
CA GLU A 503 17.60 6.58 -14.75
C GLU A 503 18.51 7.03 -13.59
N ALA A 504 17.98 7.82 -12.66
CA ALA A 504 18.68 8.20 -11.44
C ALA A 504 19.09 6.99 -10.60
N GLN A 505 18.21 5.99 -10.46
CA GLN A 505 18.51 4.73 -9.77
C GLN A 505 19.67 3.99 -10.44
N ASN A 506 19.64 3.87 -11.77
CA ASN A 506 20.69 3.23 -12.55
C ASN A 506 22.04 3.97 -12.42
N MET A 507 22.03 5.30 -12.45
CA MET A 507 23.24 6.10 -12.25
C MET A 507 23.84 5.89 -10.84
N VAL A 508 23.01 5.92 -9.79
CA VAL A 508 23.47 5.71 -8.41
C VAL A 508 24.00 4.28 -8.22
N MET A 509 23.32 3.27 -8.75
CA MET A 509 23.76 1.89 -8.67
C MET A 509 25.08 1.67 -9.41
N THR A 510 25.22 2.24 -10.61
CA THR A 510 26.48 2.21 -11.38
C THR A 510 27.63 2.89 -10.61
N ALA A 511 27.35 4.00 -9.94
CA ALA A 511 28.33 4.66 -9.08
C ALA A 511 28.76 3.76 -7.90
N ARG A 512 27.81 3.08 -7.23
CA ARG A 512 28.10 2.13 -6.14
C ARG A 512 28.96 0.95 -6.59
N VAL A 513 28.70 0.42 -7.79
CA VAL A 513 29.53 -0.65 -8.39
C VAL A 513 30.93 -0.16 -8.67
N SER A 514 31.07 1.04 -9.26
CA SER A 514 32.37 1.62 -9.57
C SER A 514 33.24 1.84 -8.31
N LEU A 515 32.60 2.11 -7.17
CA LEU A 515 33.24 2.24 -5.85
C LEU A 515 33.45 0.89 -5.14
N GLY A 516 32.92 -0.21 -5.70
CA GLY A 516 33.00 -1.56 -5.13
C GLY A 516 32.12 -1.77 -3.90
N TRP A 517 31.04 -0.98 -3.73
CA TRP A 517 30.09 -1.13 -2.63
C TRP A 517 29.09 -2.27 -2.89
N VAL A 518 28.86 -2.58 -4.17
CA VAL A 518 27.98 -3.65 -4.65
C VAL A 518 28.78 -4.50 -5.65
N ASP A 519 28.71 -5.82 -5.53
CA ASP A 519 29.34 -6.74 -6.48
C ASP A 519 28.44 -6.87 -7.72
N ILE A 520 29.02 -6.94 -8.91
CA ILE A 520 28.29 -7.06 -10.19
C ILE A 520 27.42 -8.34 -10.19
N ALA A 521 27.87 -9.38 -9.49
CA ALA A 521 27.12 -10.62 -9.32
C ALA A 521 25.84 -10.46 -8.47
N ASP A 522 25.77 -9.46 -7.58
CA ASP A 522 24.58 -9.18 -6.79
C ASP A 522 23.55 -8.38 -7.62
N LEU A 523 24.00 -7.53 -8.55
CA LEU A 523 23.13 -6.81 -9.50
C LEU A 523 22.53 -7.74 -10.55
N GLU A 524 23.34 -8.63 -11.15
CA GLU A 524 22.83 -9.64 -12.08
C GLU A 524 21.79 -10.57 -11.42
N ALA A 525 21.85 -10.73 -10.09
CA ALA A 525 20.87 -11.49 -9.32
C ALA A 525 19.61 -10.68 -8.99
N GLU A 526 19.70 -9.35 -8.85
CA GLU A 526 18.55 -8.44 -8.70
C GLU A 526 17.83 -8.22 -10.03
N GLU A 527 18.53 -7.93 -11.14
CA GLU A 527 17.93 -7.85 -12.49
C GLU A 527 17.26 -9.17 -12.88
N ALA A 528 17.89 -10.32 -12.63
CA ALA A 528 17.27 -11.62 -12.88
C ALA A 528 16.09 -11.95 -11.94
N ALA A 529 16.01 -11.27 -10.79
CA ALA A 529 14.87 -11.38 -9.89
C ALA A 529 13.72 -10.45 -10.32
N GLU A 530 14.02 -9.25 -10.82
CA GLU A 530 13.02 -8.34 -11.40
C GLU A 530 12.47 -8.86 -12.73
N ASP A 531 13.32 -9.31 -13.66
CA ASP A 531 12.90 -10.02 -14.89
C ASP A 531 12.13 -11.31 -14.56
N GLY A 532 12.51 -11.98 -13.47
CA GLY A 532 11.83 -13.16 -12.96
C GLY A 532 10.47 -12.84 -12.36
N GLU A 533 10.31 -11.71 -11.68
CA GLU A 533 9.04 -11.23 -11.14
C GLU A 533 8.13 -10.68 -12.24
N GLU A 534 8.65 -10.03 -13.28
CA GLU A 534 7.92 -9.63 -14.48
C GLU A 534 7.49 -10.83 -15.33
N ALA A 535 8.36 -11.83 -15.53
CA ALA A 535 7.99 -13.06 -16.24
C ALA A 535 7.00 -13.92 -15.44
N VAL A 536 7.07 -13.92 -14.10
CA VAL A 536 6.08 -14.59 -13.23
C VAL A 536 4.79 -13.77 -13.16
N ALA A 537 4.82 -12.45 -13.34
CA ALA A 537 3.64 -11.62 -13.49
C ALA A 537 2.97 -11.86 -14.86
N GLU A 538 3.73 -11.96 -15.96
CA GLU A 538 3.21 -12.33 -17.28
C GLU A 538 2.69 -13.78 -17.34
N GLU A 539 3.36 -14.76 -16.70
CA GLU A 539 2.86 -16.14 -16.60
C GLU A 539 1.70 -16.30 -15.59
N ALA A 540 1.51 -15.35 -14.67
CA ALA A 540 0.34 -15.30 -13.80
C ALA A 540 -0.85 -14.57 -14.45
N GLU A 541 -0.62 -13.76 -15.48
CA GLU A 541 -1.65 -13.08 -16.28
C GLU A 541 -2.02 -13.82 -17.59
N ALA A 542 -1.30 -14.87 -17.98
CA ALA A 542 -1.67 -15.81 -19.06
C ALA A 542 -2.45 -17.04 -18.56
#